data_AF-A0A957SSL1-F1
#
_entry.id   AF-A0A957SSL1-F1
#
_cell.length_a   1.000
_cell.length_b   1.000
_cell.length_c   1.000
_cell.angle_alpha   90.00
_cell.angle_beta   90.00
_cell.angle_gamma   90.00
#
_symmetry.space_group_name_H-M   'P 1'
#
loop_
_entity.id
_entity.type
_entity.pdbx_description
1 polymer ?
#
loop_
_entity_poly.entity_id
_entity_poly.type
_entity_poly.pdbx_seq_one_letter_code
_entity_poly.pdbx_strand_id
1 'polypeptide(L)'
;GGTSNIWTGRCSRLHPIDFEPNAYTPAGAEWPFRYAEFEPYYAEAERTLRVHGTQLSEFHAPRQNELPIQIDVDDSEARALMGTLGITIDQPPTSTGHWGGPIRAAVDLLPTFTASPLATLVSGATATRLHVEADGSISGVTVQNLSGATKAVRAATVIIACGAVESARLLLLSTSPNHPQGIGNHHDLVGRFFGEHPHLHWAGTIPQRPLTRQMVRTHQYYEQFKQAGLGALTLVFDWKDDEKDNLRIATTTEMLP
;
A
#
# COMPACT_ATOMS: atom_id res chain seq x y z
N GLY A 1 -6.14 8.79 -10.68
CA GLY A 1 -7.35 8.43 -9.90
C GLY A 1 -7.17 7.07 -9.27
N GLY A 2 -7.33 6.00 -10.04
CA GLY A 2 -6.96 4.65 -9.63
C GLY A 2 -7.71 4.14 -8.38
N THR A 3 -7.12 3.15 -7.72
CA THR A 3 -7.68 2.48 -6.52
C THR A 3 -7.71 3.36 -5.28
N SER A 4 -7.02 4.50 -5.27
CA SER A 4 -7.16 5.51 -4.20
C SER A 4 -8.60 6.05 -4.07
N ASN A 5 -9.47 5.81 -5.04
CA ASN A 5 -10.89 6.19 -4.93
C ASN A 5 -11.69 5.29 -3.98
N ILE A 6 -11.21 4.07 -3.69
CA ILE A 6 -11.95 3.04 -2.94
C ILE A 6 -11.14 2.39 -1.81
N TRP A 7 -9.88 2.81 -1.61
CA TRP A 7 -9.05 2.30 -0.53
C TRP A 7 -9.49 2.82 0.85
N THR A 8 -8.98 2.17 1.90
CA THR A 8 -9.27 2.50 3.30
C THR A 8 -8.30 3.53 3.89
N GLY A 9 -7.29 3.95 3.13
CA GLY A 9 -6.35 4.99 3.53
C GLY A 9 -5.25 4.58 4.51
N ARG A 10 -5.13 3.31 4.89
CA ARG A 10 -4.10 2.86 5.84
C ARG A 10 -2.69 3.06 5.27
N CYS A 11 -1.80 3.62 6.09
CA CYS A 11 -0.44 4.02 5.72
C CYS A 11 0.58 3.52 6.75
N SER A 12 0.57 2.21 7.07
CA SER A 12 1.62 1.60 7.89
C SER A 12 2.95 1.53 7.11
N ARG A 13 4.06 1.84 7.79
CA ARG A 13 5.40 1.55 7.26
C ARG A 13 5.68 0.04 7.34
N LEU A 14 6.51 -0.46 6.43
CA LEU A 14 7.15 -1.77 6.61
C LEU A 14 8.08 -1.71 7.84
N HIS A 15 8.36 -2.86 8.43
CA HIS A 15 9.30 -3.03 9.55
C HIS A 15 10.72 -3.32 9.04
N PRO A 16 11.77 -3.07 9.84
CA PRO A 16 13.14 -3.41 9.46
C PRO A 16 13.32 -4.86 9.00
N ILE A 17 12.67 -5.81 9.67
CA ILE A 17 12.68 -7.24 9.33
C ILE A 17 12.09 -7.54 7.93
N ASP A 18 11.24 -6.66 7.38
CA ASP A 18 10.69 -6.85 6.02
C ASP A 18 11.73 -6.63 4.92
N PHE A 19 12.83 -5.95 5.25
CA PHE A 19 13.98 -5.73 4.37
C PHE A 19 15.05 -6.81 4.56
N GLU A 20 14.80 -7.81 5.42
CA GLU A 20 15.71 -8.92 5.67
C GLU A 20 15.23 -10.17 4.93
N PRO A 21 16.16 -10.96 4.33
CA PRO A 21 15.81 -12.24 3.76
C PRO A 21 15.21 -13.17 4.83
N ASN A 22 14.15 -13.86 4.47
CA ASN A 22 13.48 -14.86 5.32
C ASN A 22 13.29 -16.17 4.55
N ALA A 23 12.76 -17.22 5.21
CA ALA A 23 12.66 -18.56 4.64
C ALA A 23 11.83 -18.66 3.35
N TYR A 24 10.94 -17.69 3.10
CA TYR A 24 10.07 -17.63 1.92
C TYR A 24 10.50 -16.54 0.93
N THR A 25 11.62 -15.83 1.16
CA THR A 25 12.16 -14.88 0.19
C THR A 25 12.79 -15.67 -0.96
N PRO A 26 12.31 -15.53 -2.21
CA PRO A 26 12.94 -16.19 -3.34
C PRO A 26 14.40 -15.75 -3.50
N ALA A 27 15.28 -16.68 -3.85
CA ALA A 27 16.68 -16.36 -4.08
C ALA A 27 16.84 -15.29 -5.17
N GLY A 28 17.59 -14.23 -4.87
CA GLY A 28 17.77 -13.09 -5.77
C GLY A 28 16.64 -12.04 -5.74
N ALA A 29 15.63 -12.22 -4.88
CA ALA A 29 14.56 -11.25 -4.64
C ALA A 29 14.72 -10.51 -3.30
N GLU A 30 15.91 -10.58 -2.69
CA GLU A 30 16.21 -9.85 -1.47
C GLU A 30 16.18 -8.33 -1.71
N TRP A 31 15.75 -7.57 -0.71
CA TRP A 31 15.84 -6.11 -0.79
C TRP A 31 17.31 -5.70 -0.92
N PRO A 32 17.69 -4.91 -1.95
CA PRO A 32 19.06 -4.42 -2.09
C PRO A 32 19.35 -3.23 -1.16
N PHE A 33 18.38 -2.83 -0.35
CA PHE A 33 18.38 -1.66 0.52
C PHE A 33 17.82 -2.03 1.89
N ARG A 34 18.10 -1.22 2.91
CA ARG A 34 17.61 -1.41 4.28
C ARG A 34 16.59 -0.34 4.66
N TYR A 35 15.82 -0.63 5.71
CA TYR A 35 14.80 0.28 6.24
C TYR A 35 15.27 1.72 6.43
N ALA A 36 16.49 1.91 6.94
CA ALA A 36 17.08 3.23 7.18
C ALA A 36 17.16 4.09 5.92
N GLU A 37 17.32 3.47 4.74
CA GLU A 37 17.33 4.17 3.45
C GLU A 37 15.93 4.63 3.04
N PHE A 38 14.88 3.91 3.47
CA PHE A 38 13.47 4.25 3.19
C PHE A 38 12.87 5.21 4.22
N GLU A 39 13.39 5.28 5.43
CA GLU A 39 12.82 6.07 6.53
C GLU A 39 12.52 7.54 6.13
N PRO A 40 13.43 8.27 5.46
CA PRO A 40 13.15 9.64 5.05
C PRO A 40 12.06 9.73 3.97
N TYR A 41 11.97 8.73 3.09
CA TYR A 41 10.94 8.66 2.06
C TYR A 41 9.57 8.27 2.62
N TYR A 42 9.53 7.45 3.67
CA TYR A 42 8.29 7.23 4.42
C TYR A 42 7.80 8.53 5.06
N ALA A 43 8.68 9.33 5.66
CA ALA A 43 8.28 10.61 6.23
C ALA A 43 7.74 11.59 5.17
N GLU A 44 8.35 11.64 3.98
CA GLU A 44 7.83 12.43 2.85
C GLU A 44 6.48 11.92 2.34
N ALA A 45 6.34 10.60 2.21
CA ALA A 45 5.09 9.98 1.78
C ALA A 45 3.96 10.22 2.79
N GLU A 46 4.25 10.11 4.09
CA GLU A 46 3.30 10.40 5.17
C GLU A 46 2.82 11.85 5.10
N ARG A 47 3.71 12.82 4.87
CA ARG A 47 3.35 14.25 4.69
C ARG A 47 2.51 14.47 3.44
N THR A 48 2.94 13.91 2.30
CA THR A 48 2.21 14.00 1.03
C THR A 48 0.80 13.41 1.16
N LEU A 49 0.68 12.29 1.88
CA LEU A 49 -0.57 11.59 2.10
C LEU A 49 -1.39 12.15 3.27
N ARG A 50 -0.92 13.20 3.95
CA ARG A 50 -1.56 13.78 5.14
C ARG A 50 -1.91 12.69 6.15
N VAL A 51 -0.94 11.86 6.47
CA VAL A 51 -1.15 10.76 7.41
C VAL A 51 -1.37 11.31 8.81
N HIS A 52 -2.40 10.79 9.46
CA HIS A 52 -2.76 11.10 10.83
C HIS A 52 -2.82 9.83 11.68
N GLY A 53 -2.70 10.01 12.99
CA GLY A 53 -2.83 8.96 13.98
C GLY A 53 -2.57 9.47 15.39
N THR A 54 -2.68 8.57 16.36
CA THR A 54 -2.31 8.83 17.76
C THR A 54 -0.82 8.57 17.98
N GLN A 55 -0.34 8.80 19.20
CA GLN A 55 0.97 8.31 19.63
C GLN A 55 1.07 6.79 19.39
N LEU A 56 2.13 6.39 18.69
CA LEU A 56 2.41 4.99 18.37
C LEU A 56 3.27 4.34 19.45
N SER A 57 3.04 3.05 19.68
CA SER A 57 3.83 2.22 20.58
C SER A 57 5.27 1.98 20.10
N GLU A 58 6.13 1.54 21.01
CA GLU A 58 7.51 1.13 20.76
C GLU A 58 7.62 -0.04 19.76
N PHE A 59 6.54 -0.79 19.54
CA PHE A 59 6.53 -1.92 18.62
C PHE A 59 6.32 -1.50 17.17
N HIS A 60 5.91 -0.26 16.89
CA HIS A 60 5.75 0.20 15.53
C HIS A 60 7.12 0.35 14.83
N ALA A 61 7.14 0.27 13.50
CA ALA A 61 8.35 0.52 12.71
C ALA A 61 9.03 1.86 13.13
N PRO A 62 10.37 1.86 13.31
CA PRO A 62 11.10 2.98 13.91
C PRO A 62 11.03 4.22 13.03
N ARG A 63 10.87 5.40 13.63
CA ARG A 63 10.69 6.66 12.91
C ARG A 63 11.49 7.78 13.55
N GLN A 64 12.03 8.69 12.75
CA GLN A 64 12.73 9.88 13.25
C GLN A 64 11.76 11.00 13.64
N ASN A 65 10.62 11.06 12.97
CA ASN A 65 9.61 12.09 13.13
C ASN A 65 8.28 11.48 13.58
N GLU A 66 7.50 12.25 14.35
CA GLU A 66 6.11 11.94 14.65
C GLU A 66 5.25 11.90 13.37
N LEU A 67 4.03 11.36 13.48
CA LEU A 67 3.09 11.43 12.36
C LEU A 67 2.78 12.90 12.02
N PRO A 68 2.62 13.25 10.72
CA PRO A 68 2.39 14.62 10.28
C PRO A 68 1.20 15.32 10.94
N ILE A 69 0.17 14.55 11.29
CA ILE A 69 -1.04 15.05 11.95
C ILE A 69 -1.31 14.16 13.17
N GLN A 70 -1.13 14.73 14.37
CA GLN A 70 -1.53 14.05 15.60
C GLN A 70 -3.03 14.25 15.84
N ILE A 71 -3.73 13.17 16.14
CA ILE A 71 -5.13 13.20 16.56
C ILE A 71 -5.29 12.54 17.92
N ASP A 72 -6.31 12.97 18.64
CA ASP A 72 -6.74 12.33 19.87
C ASP A 72 -7.93 11.41 19.59
N VAL A 73 -7.79 10.15 19.97
CA VAL A 73 -8.82 9.12 19.83
C VAL A 73 -8.89 8.42 21.18
N ASP A 74 -10.07 8.45 21.81
CA ASP A 74 -10.28 7.71 23.04
C ASP A 74 -10.39 6.21 22.75
N ASP A 75 -9.27 5.51 22.86
CA ASP A 75 -9.18 4.05 22.80
C ASP A 75 -8.83 3.44 24.17
N SER A 76 -9.08 4.19 25.25
CA SER A 76 -8.70 3.82 26.63
C SER A 76 -9.30 2.48 27.07
N GLU A 77 -10.56 2.20 26.72
CA GLU A 77 -11.23 0.94 27.04
C GLU A 77 -10.64 -0.24 26.26
N ALA A 78 -10.36 -0.05 24.96
CA ALA A 78 -9.70 -1.08 24.15
C ALA A 78 -8.30 -1.37 24.70
N ARG A 79 -7.55 -0.34 25.09
CA ARG A 79 -6.23 -0.49 25.73
C ARG A 79 -6.33 -1.21 27.07
N ALA A 80 -7.31 -0.87 27.90
CA ALA A 80 -7.52 -1.53 29.19
C ALA A 80 -7.83 -3.02 29.01
N LEU A 81 -8.76 -3.36 28.11
CA LEU A 81 -9.12 -4.75 27.80
C LEU A 81 -7.92 -5.53 27.27
N MET A 82 -7.25 -5.03 26.23
CA MET A 82 -6.12 -5.71 25.61
C MET A 82 -4.91 -5.77 26.56
N GLY A 83 -4.74 -4.78 27.42
CA GLY A 83 -3.73 -4.76 28.48
C GLY A 83 -3.90 -5.89 29.50
N THR A 84 -5.13 -6.34 29.79
CA THR A 84 -5.34 -7.54 30.65
C THR A 84 -4.75 -8.82 30.05
N LEU A 85 -4.55 -8.84 28.74
CA LEU A 85 -3.96 -9.95 27.98
C LEU A 85 -2.48 -9.72 27.68
N GLY A 86 -1.89 -8.61 28.13
CA GLY A 86 -0.52 -8.22 27.77
C GLY A 86 -0.37 -7.85 26.29
N ILE A 87 -1.43 -7.33 25.67
CA ILE A 87 -1.45 -6.95 24.25
C ILE A 87 -1.47 -5.43 24.11
N THR A 88 -0.42 -4.90 23.51
CA THR A 88 -0.31 -3.50 23.07
C THR A 88 -0.98 -3.32 21.71
N ILE A 89 -1.78 -2.25 21.60
CA ILE A 89 -2.54 -1.89 20.42
C ILE A 89 -2.22 -0.45 19.98
N ASP A 90 -2.30 -0.21 18.67
CA ASP A 90 -2.14 1.10 18.07
C ASP A 90 -3.31 1.42 17.14
N GLN A 91 -3.69 2.71 17.06
CA GLN A 91 -4.51 3.19 15.95
C GLN A 91 -3.68 3.14 14.67
N PRO A 92 -4.17 2.53 13.59
CA PRO A 92 -3.41 2.45 12.35
C PRO A 92 -3.23 3.85 11.74
N PRO A 93 -1.99 4.27 11.43
CA PRO A 93 -1.76 5.51 10.69
C PRO A 93 -2.57 5.52 9.40
N THR A 94 -3.35 6.57 9.17
CA THR A 94 -4.33 6.65 8.08
C THR A 94 -4.21 8.00 7.37
N SER A 95 -4.32 8.01 6.05
CA SER A 95 -4.38 9.25 5.26
C SER A 95 -5.69 10.00 5.48
N THR A 96 -5.66 11.32 5.42
CA THR A 96 -6.88 12.15 5.39
C THR A 96 -6.91 13.12 4.20
N GLY A 97 -8.08 13.21 3.57
CA GLY A 97 -8.38 13.98 2.37
C GLY A 97 -9.40 15.08 2.60
N HIS A 98 -9.78 15.76 1.52
CA HIS A 98 -10.66 16.94 1.54
C HIS A 98 -12.06 16.70 2.16
N TRP A 99 -12.52 15.45 2.24
CA TRP A 99 -13.88 15.10 2.68
C TRP A 99 -13.91 14.28 3.98
N GLY A 100 -12.86 14.35 4.79
CA GLY A 100 -12.75 13.61 6.06
C GLY A 100 -12.53 12.10 5.91
N GLY A 101 -12.53 11.56 4.68
CA GLY A 101 -12.06 10.21 4.37
C GLY A 101 -10.62 10.22 3.84
N PRO A 102 -10.07 9.04 3.45
CA PRO A 102 -8.75 8.93 2.86
C PRO A 102 -8.51 9.85 1.68
N ILE A 103 -7.24 10.18 1.43
CA ILE A 103 -6.87 10.89 0.19
C ILE A 103 -7.38 10.11 -1.02
N ARG A 104 -8.03 10.80 -1.95
CA ARG A 104 -8.34 10.27 -3.27
C ARG A 104 -7.54 11.06 -4.28
N ALA A 105 -6.60 10.44 -4.99
CA ALA A 105 -5.71 11.17 -5.90
C ALA A 105 -6.47 11.99 -6.96
N ALA A 106 -7.66 11.53 -7.39
CA ALA A 106 -8.51 12.27 -8.33
C ALA A 106 -9.12 13.56 -7.74
N VAL A 107 -9.28 13.62 -6.42
CA VAL A 107 -9.90 14.76 -5.71
C VAL A 107 -8.83 15.66 -5.11
N ASP A 108 -7.83 15.07 -4.48
CA ASP A 108 -6.89 15.76 -3.62
C ASP A 108 -5.59 16.18 -4.34
N LEU A 109 -5.19 15.46 -5.39
CA LEU A 109 -3.92 15.71 -6.10
C LEU A 109 -4.14 16.20 -7.54
N LEU A 110 -5.15 15.63 -8.21
CA LEU A 110 -5.42 15.91 -9.62
C LEU A 110 -5.70 17.39 -9.92
N PRO A 111 -6.47 18.15 -9.11
CA PRO A 111 -6.70 19.56 -9.40
C PRO A 111 -5.41 20.37 -9.51
N THR A 112 -4.48 20.20 -8.56
CA THR A 112 -3.16 20.85 -8.60
C THR A 112 -2.35 20.38 -9.80
N PHE A 113 -2.37 19.09 -10.12
CA PHE A 113 -1.70 18.56 -11.31
C PHE A 113 -2.24 19.21 -12.58
N THR A 114 -3.55 19.24 -12.79
CA THR A 114 -4.17 19.79 -14.00
C THR A 114 -4.13 21.31 -14.11
N ALA A 115 -3.94 22.02 -12.99
CA ALA A 115 -3.75 23.47 -12.98
C ALA A 115 -2.34 23.86 -13.44
N SER A 116 -1.37 22.94 -13.43
CA SER A 116 -0.02 23.21 -13.89
C SER A 116 0.04 23.34 -15.42
N PRO A 117 0.70 24.37 -15.97
CA PRO A 117 0.89 24.50 -17.42
C PRO A 117 1.85 23.43 -17.98
N LEU A 118 2.55 22.70 -17.11
CA LEU A 118 3.46 21.62 -17.49
C LEU A 118 2.79 20.24 -17.53
N ALA A 119 1.49 20.18 -17.23
CA ALA A 119 0.77 18.93 -17.10
C ALA A 119 -0.38 18.86 -18.11
N THR A 120 -0.59 17.67 -18.66
CA THR A 120 -1.76 17.38 -19.48
C THR A 120 -2.31 16.03 -19.08
N LEU A 121 -3.58 16.01 -18.67
CA LEU A 121 -4.30 14.76 -18.40
C LEU A 121 -5.02 14.31 -19.67
N VAL A 122 -4.68 13.12 -20.15
CA VAL A 122 -5.42 12.47 -21.24
C VAL A 122 -6.10 11.23 -20.69
N SER A 123 -7.43 11.26 -20.61
CA SER A 123 -8.26 10.12 -20.20
C SER A 123 -8.77 9.35 -21.41
N GLY A 124 -9.23 8.11 -21.19
CA GLY A 124 -9.69 7.24 -22.28
C GLY A 124 -8.59 6.85 -23.27
N ALA A 125 -7.33 6.89 -22.83
CA ALA A 125 -6.15 6.56 -23.63
C ALA A 125 -5.36 5.45 -22.93
N THR A 126 -5.67 4.20 -23.25
CA THR A 126 -5.01 3.02 -22.70
C THR A 126 -3.63 2.88 -23.32
N ALA A 127 -2.57 2.89 -22.52
CA ALA A 127 -1.22 2.54 -22.99
C ALA A 127 -1.17 1.06 -23.38
N THR A 128 -0.78 0.77 -24.62
CA THR A 128 -0.78 -0.59 -25.16
C THR A 128 0.62 -1.11 -25.48
N ARG A 129 1.58 -0.23 -25.78
CA ARG A 129 2.94 -0.63 -26.14
C ARG A 129 3.95 0.50 -25.93
N LEU A 130 5.10 0.21 -25.34
CA LEU A 130 6.25 1.11 -25.29
C LEU A 130 7.04 1.05 -26.60
N HIS A 131 7.60 2.17 -27.03
CA HIS A 131 8.49 2.26 -28.19
C HIS A 131 9.93 2.15 -27.71
N VAL A 132 10.69 1.23 -28.30
CA VAL A 132 12.11 0.99 -27.97
C VAL A 132 12.93 1.23 -29.21
N GLU A 133 13.94 2.08 -29.08
CA GLU A 133 14.90 2.36 -30.14
C GLU A 133 15.99 1.30 -30.21
N ALA A 134 16.80 1.34 -31.27
CA ALA A 134 17.86 0.35 -31.50
C ALA A 134 18.92 0.33 -30.38
N ASP A 135 19.15 1.46 -29.72
CA ASP A 135 20.07 1.61 -28.59
C ASP A 135 19.47 1.17 -27.25
N GLY A 136 18.22 0.69 -27.24
CA GLY A 136 17.49 0.27 -26.04
C GLY A 136 16.78 1.39 -25.28
N SER A 137 16.89 2.65 -25.74
CA SER A 137 16.16 3.76 -25.14
C SER A 137 14.65 3.68 -25.41
N ILE A 138 13.86 4.21 -24.47
CA ILE A 138 12.40 4.32 -24.63
C ILE A 138 12.07 5.68 -25.23
N SER A 139 11.44 5.70 -26.40
CA SER A 139 11.11 6.95 -27.13
C SER A 139 9.65 7.38 -27.00
N GLY A 140 8.79 6.52 -26.47
CA GLY A 140 7.37 6.81 -26.39
C GLY A 140 6.47 5.63 -26.05
N VAL A 141 5.18 5.83 -26.26
CA VAL A 141 4.10 4.87 -25.99
C VAL A 141 3.00 4.96 -27.04
N THR A 142 2.51 3.82 -27.51
CA THR A 142 1.24 3.73 -28.23
C THR A 142 0.11 3.75 -27.21
N VAL A 143 -0.86 4.64 -27.42
CA VAL A 143 -2.13 4.67 -26.70
C VAL A 143 -3.28 4.30 -27.63
N GLN A 144 -4.32 3.68 -27.07
CA GLN A 144 -5.55 3.31 -27.77
C GLN A 144 -6.76 3.78 -26.98
N ASN A 145 -7.76 4.33 -27.66
CA ASN A 145 -9.03 4.69 -27.03
C ASN A 145 -10.08 3.57 -27.14
N LEU A 146 -11.25 3.76 -26.54
CA LEU A 146 -12.34 2.78 -26.55
C LEU A 146 -12.93 2.50 -27.94
N SER A 147 -12.75 3.40 -28.92
CA SER A 147 -13.16 3.17 -30.31
C SER A 147 -12.11 2.42 -31.13
N GLY A 148 -11.00 2.02 -30.52
CA GLY A 148 -9.88 1.34 -31.16
C GLY A 148 -8.89 2.26 -31.88
N ALA A 149 -9.12 3.58 -31.89
CA ALA A 149 -8.22 4.54 -32.52
C ALA A 149 -6.91 4.63 -31.72
N THR A 150 -5.78 4.64 -32.43
CA THR A 150 -4.44 4.62 -31.83
C THR A 150 -3.68 5.91 -32.09
N LYS A 151 -2.80 6.28 -31.15
CA LYS A 151 -1.82 7.36 -31.30
C LYS A 151 -0.49 6.98 -30.68
N ALA A 152 0.60 7.46 -31.27
CA ALA A 152 1.93 7.43 -30.66
C ALA A 152 2.18 8.72 -29.90
N VAL A 153 2.63 8.61 -28.64
CA VAL A 153 3.07 9.72 -27.81
C VAL A 153 4.57 9.58 -27.60
N ARG A 154 5.35 10.55 -28.06
CA ARG A 154 6.80 10.58 -27.83
C ARG A 154 7.11 11.23 -26.49
N ALA A 155 8.09 10.71 -25.78
CA ALA A 155 8.55 11.26 -24.51
C ALA A 155 10.05 10.96 -24.32
N ALA A 156 10.77 11.88 -23.68
CA ALA A 156 12.17 11.64 -23.28
C ALA A 156 12.27 10.68 -22.07
N THR A 157 11.23 10.66 -21.24
CA THR A 157 11.13 9.79 -20.06
C THR A 157 9.72 9.22 -19.99
N VAL A 158 9.61 7.92 -19.74
CA VAL A 158 8.34 7.24 -19.50
C VAL A 158 8.34 6.65 -18.10
N ILE A 159 7.32 7.00 -17.31
CA ILE A 159 7.09 6.44 -15.97
C ILE A 159 5.90 5.48 -16.05
N ILE A 160 6.11 4.22 -15.68
CA ILE A 160 5.06 3.21 -15.64
C ILE A 160 4.48 3.18 -14.23
N ALA A 161 3.21 3.58 -14.10
CA ALA A 161 2.48 3.63 -12.83
C ALA A 161 1.06 3.07 -13.00
N CYS A 162 0.94 1.94 -13.72
CA CYS A 162 -0.34 1.36 -14.10
C CYS A 162 -0.96 0.45 -13.02
N GLY A 163 -0.24 0.23 -11.91
CA GLY A 163 -0.56 -0.82 -10.92
C GLY A 163 0.16 -2.13 -11.24
N ALA A 164 0.21 -3.07 -10.28
CA ALA A 164 1.06 -4.27 -10.37
C ALA A 164 0.82 -5.10 -11.64
N VAL A 165 -0.44 -5.46 -11.92
CA VAL A 165 -0.81 -6.30 -13.06
C VAL A 165 -0.62 -5.58 -14.39
N GLU A 166 -1.16 -4.38 -14.53
CA GLU A 166 -1.13 -3.65 -15.80
C GLU A 166 0.26 -3.16 -16.17
N SER A 167 1.12 -2.88 -15.19
CA SER A 167 2.53 -2.53 -15.46
C SER A 167 3.30 -3.72 -16.01
N ALA A 168 3.14 -4.90 -15.39
CA ALA A 168 3.75 -6.14 -15.90
C ALA A 168 3.22 -6.49 -17.30
N ARG A 169 1.90 -6.41 -17.52
CA ARG A 169 1.27 -6.63 -18.82
C ARG A 169 1.84 -5.70 -19.89
N LEU A 170 1.96 -4.40 -19.61
CA LEU A 170 2.49 -3.42 -20.56
C LEU A 170 3.96 -3.73 -20.91
N LEU A 171 4.79 -4.05 -19.92
CA LEU A 171 6.20 -4.41 -20.13
C LEU A 171 6.35 -5.68 -20.99
N LEU A 172 5.59 -6.73 -20.68
CA LEU A 172 5.62 -8.01 -21.42
C LEU A 172 5.12 -7.87 -22.87
N LEU A 173 4.07 -7.09 -23.11
CA LEU A 173 3.55 -6.85 -24.46
C LEU A 173 4.43 -5.90 -25.29
N SER A 174 5.32 -5.16 -24.65
CA SER A 174 6.23 -4.24 -25.31
C SER A 174 7.48 -4.97 -25.76
N THR A 175 7.37 -5.76 -26.83
CA THR A 175 8.51 -6.48 -27.42
C THR A 175 9.23 -5.66 -28.49
N SER A 176 10.53 -5.92 -28.65
CA SER A 176 11.37 -5.41 -29.75
C SER A 176 12.38 -6.49 -30.17
N PRO A 177 13.13 -6.34 -31.28
CA PRO A 177 14.18 -7.30 -31.64
C PRO A 177 15.21 -7.55 -30.52
N ASN A 178 15.54 -6.52 -29.72
CA ASN A 178 16.45 -6.64 -28.58
C ASN A 178 15.76 -7.11 -27.28
N HIS A 179 14.42 -7.03 -27.22
CA HIS A 179 13.61 -7.45 -26.09
C HIS A 179 12.46 -8.37 -26.55
N PRO A 180 12.78 -9.57 -27.08
CA PRO A 180 11.77 -10.46 -27.66
C PRO A 180 10.75 -10.97 -26.63
N GLN A 181 11.12 -10.98 -25.34
CA GLN A 181 10.28 -11.42 -24.21
C GLN A 181 9.67 -10.25 -23.42
N GLY A 182 9.72 -9.04 -23.97
CA GLY A 182 9.24 -7.81 -23.32
C GLY A 182 10.36 -7.00 -22.67
N ILE A 183 10.17 -5.69 -22.58
CA ILE A 183 11.13 -4.75 -21.97
C ILE A 183 11.29 -5.08 -20.49
N GLY A 184 12.54 -5.03 -20.00
CA GLY A 184 12.88 -5.36 -18.62
C GLY A 184 12.90 -6.86 -18.33
N ASN A 185 12.40 -7.72 -19.22
CA ASN A 185 12.20 -9.14 -18.96
C ASN A 185 13.38 -10.05 -19.35
N HIS A 186 14.60 -9.51 -19.45
CA HIS A 186 15.83 -10.25 -19.76
C HIS A 186 16.16 -11.40 -18.80
N HIS A 187 15.71 -11.32 -17.55
CA HIS A 187 15.86 -12.36 -16.54
C HIS A 187 14.56 -13.14 -16.27
N ASP A 188 13.54 -12.97 -17.13
CA ASP A 188 12.24 -13.63 -16.96
C ASP A 188 11.61 -13.34 -15.58
N LEU A 189 11.72 -12.10 -15.08
CA LEU A 189 11.20 -11.72 -13.76
C LEU A 189 9.93 -10.86 -13.83
N VAL A 190 9.62 -10.26 -14.99
CA VAL A 190 8.47 -9.37 -15.12
C VAL A 190 7.18 -10.17 -14.96
N GLY A 191 6.39 -9.82 -13.93
CA GLY A 191 5.15 -10.53 -13.59
C GLY A 191 5.35 -11.77 -12.71
N ARG A 192 6.58 -12.08 -12.29
CA ARG A 192 6.87 -13.14 -11.31
C ARG A 192 6.89 -12.60 -9.87
N PHE A 193 6.95 -13.53 -8.93
CA PHE A 193 6.98 -13.27 -7.48
C PHE A 193 5.83 -12.37 -7.02
N PHE A 194 4.65 -12.59 -7.61
CA PHE A 194 3.45 -11.88 -7.24
C PHE A 194 3.12 -12.17 -5.77
N GLY A 195 3.12 -11.12 -4.95
CA GLY A 195 2.77 -11.18 -3.55
C GLY A 195 1.36 -10.66 -3.29
N GLU A 196 0.63 -11.31 -2.40
CA GLU A 196 -0.68 -10.88 -1.92
C GLU A 196 -0.82 -11.15 -0.41
N HIS A 197 -1.82 -10.55 0.24
CA HIS A 197 -2.09 -10.69 1.66
C HIS A 197 -3.32 -11.60 1.87
N PRO A 198 -3.15 -12.91 2.11
CA PRO A 198 -4.26 -13.78 2.42
C PRO A 198 -4.79 -13.46 3.82
N HIS A 199 -6.00 -12.93 3.86
CA HIS A 199 -6.63 -12.55 5.12
C HIS A 199 -7.36 -13.73 5.76
N LEU A 200 -7.18 -13.89 7.07
CA LEU A 200 -7.92 -14.83 7.88
C LEU A 200 -8.84 -14.07 8.84
N HIS A 201 -10.14 -14.16 8.60
CA HIS A 201 -11.13 -13.43 9.39
C HIS A 201 -11.77 -14.33 10.44
N TRP A 202 -11.75 -13.89 11.69
CA TRP A 202 -12.48 -14.51 12.79
C TRP A 202 -13.43 -13.50 13.44
N ALA A 203 -14.44 -14.00 14.12
CA ALA A 203 -15.36 -13.17 14.90
C ALA A 203 -15.76 -13.93 16.16
N GLY A 204 -15.98 -13.20 17.24
CA GLY A 204 -16.47 -13.72 18.50
C GLY A 204 -17.33 -12.68 19.23
N THR A 205 -17.77 -13.00 20.43
CA THR A 205 -18.51 -12.07 21.29
C THR A 205 -17.75 -11.97 22.61
N ILE A 206 -17.60 -10.75 23.12
CA ILE A 206 -17.03 -10.51 24.45
C ILE A 206 -18.17 -10.05 25.39
N PRO A 207 -18.21 -10.54 26.65
CA PRO A 207 -19.24 -10.17 27.63
C PRO A 207 -18.97 -8.81 28.28
N GLN A 208 -18.32 -7.91 27.54
CA GLN A 208 -17.97 -6.56 27.94
C GLN A 208 -18.37 -5.64 26.79
N ARG A 209 -18.90 -4.46 27.12
CA ARG A 209 -19.15 -3.40 26.15
C ARG A 209 -17.93 -2.48 26.10
N PRO A 210 -16.99 -2.62 25.14
CA PRO A 210 -16.17 -1.50 24.77
C PRO A 210 -17.01 -0.53 23.94
N LEU A 211 -16.92 0.75 24.29
CA LEU A 211 -17.64 1.87 23.72
C LEU A 211 -17.00 2.31 22.40
N THR A 212 -17.84 2.48 21.38
CA THR A 212 -17.54 2.93 20.01
C THR A 212 -16.86 1.90 19.08
N ARG A 213 -17.22 1.97 17.79
CA ARG A 213 -16.59 1.16 16.74
C ARG A 213 -15.14 1.60 16.59
N GLN A 214 -14.21 0.67 16.82
CA GLN A 214 -12.78 0.95 16.78
C GLN A 214 -12.03 -0.10 15.98
N MET A 215 -10.94 0.31 15.37
CA MET A 215 -10.05 -0.56 14.63
C MET A 215 -8.62 -0.30 15.07
N VAL A 216 -7.99 -1.32 15.64
CA VAL A 216 -6.65 -1.21 16.21
C VAL A 216 -5.78 -2.34 15.67
N ARG A 217 -4.47 -2.17 15.73
CA ARG A 217 -3.49 -3.11 15.20
C ARG A 217 -2.46 -3.47 16.26
N THR A 218 -2.02 -4.72 16.28
CA THR A 218 -0.91 -5.16 17.13
C THR A 218 0.39 -5.16 16.33
N HIS A 219 1.45 -4.61 16.90
CA HIS A 219 2.79 -4.69 16.31
C HIS A 219 3.77 -5.51 17.15
N GLN A 220 3.47 -5.79 18.41
CA GLN A 220 4.37 -6.48 19.35
C GLN A 220 4.80 -7.88 18.93
N TYR A 221 4.01 -8.52 18.07
CA TYR A 221 4.28 -9.87 17.59
C TYR A 221 4.82 -9.90 16.15
N TYR A 222 5.01 -8.74 15.53
CA TYR A 222 5.34 -8.64 14.11
C TYR A 222 6.65 -9.39 13.83
N GLU A 223 7.73 -9.06 14.53
CA GLU A 223 9.02 -9.73 14.36
C GLU A 223 8.98 -11.21 14.75
N GLN A 224 8.29 -11.54 15.85
CA GLN A 224 8.20 -12.91 16.36
C GLN A 224 7.61 -13.88 15.34
N PHE A 225 6.57 -13.47 14.63
CA PHE A 225 5.87 -14.35 13.68
C PHE A 225 6.19 -14.08 12.21
N LYS A 226 6.97 -13.04 11.89
CA LYS A 226 7.34 -12.75 10.50
C LYS A 226 8.04 -13.92 9.83
N GLN A 227 8.91 -14.64 10.54
CA GLN A 227 9.60 -15.81 9.99
C GLN A 227 8.65 -16.93 9.56
N ALA A 228 7.46 -17.01 10.16
CA ALA A 228 6.40 -17.94 9.79
C ALA A 228 5.45 -17.38 8.72
N GLY A 229 5.73 -16.21 8.15
CA GLY A 229 4.86 -15.51 7.19
C GLY A 229 3.63 -14.88 7.85
N LEU A 230 3.63 -14.68 9.17
CA LEU A 230 2.55 -13.98 9.86
C LEU A 230 2.97 -12.56 10.21
N GLY A 231 2.00 -11.66 10.24
CA GLY A 231 2.23 -10.26 10.57
C GLY A 231 1.42 -9.81 11.77
N ALA A 232 1.11 -8.52 11.75
CA ALA A 232 0.25 -7.87 12.73
C ALA A 232 -1.20 -8.38 12.70
N LEU A 233 -1.82 -8.46 13.87
CA LEU A 233 -3.26 -8.72 13.99
C LEU A 233 -4.02 -7.39 13.90
N THR A 234 -5.11 -7.36 13.13
CA THR A 234 -6.05 -6.23 13.13
C THR A 234 -7.27 -6.61 13.97
N LEU A 235 -7.57 -5.82 14.99
CA LEU A 235 -8.75 -6.01 15.83
C LEU A 235 -9.80 -4.97 15.44
N VAL A 236 -11.04 -5.41 15.19
CA VAL A 236 -12.17 -4.53 14.87
C VAL A 236 -13.27 -4.72 15.91
N PHE A 237 -13.41 -3.74 16.78
CA PHE A 237 -14.52 -3.65 17.72
C PHE A 237 -15.70 -3.00 16.97
N ASP A 238 -16.82 -3.72 16.83
CA ASP A 238 -17.98 -3.26 16.04
C ASP A 238 -19.27 -3.42 16.84
N TRP A 239 -20.27 -2.59 16.56
CA TRP A 239 -21.61 -2.73 17.11
C TRP A 239 -22.55 -3.13 15.99
N LYS A 240 -23.30 -4.22 16.19
CA LYS A 240 -24.37 -4.59 15.27
C LYS A 240 -25.69 -4.16 15.92
N ASP A 241 -26.48 -3.37 15.20
CA ASP A 241 -27.82 -2.95 15.62
C ASP A 241 -28.66 -4.14 16.15
N ASP A 242 -29.41 -3.85 17.22
CA ASP A 242 -30.41 -4.67 17.92
C ASP A 242 -29.98 -5.92 18.71
N GLU A 243 -28.76 -6.43 18.56
CA GLU A 243 -28.22 -7.46 19.45
C GLU A 243 -26.88 -7.02 20.04
N LYS A 244 -26.90 -6.80 21.37
CA LYS A 244 -25.73 -6.45 22.16
C LYS A 244 -24.63 -7.52 21.95
N ASP A 245 -23.40 -7.06 21.79
CA ASP A 245 -22.15 -7.80 22.00
C ASP A 245 -21.61 -8.59 20.78
N ASN A 246 -20.70 -7.99 19.99
CA ASN A 246 -19.89 -8.70 18.98
C ASN A 246 -18.49 -8.07 18.83
N LEU A 247 -17.43 -8.88 18.94
CA LEU A 247 -16.04 -8.52 18.63
C LEU A 247 -15.62 -9.20 17.31
N ARG A 248 -15.21 -8.44 16.29
CA ARG A 248 -14.69 -9.01 15.04
C ARG A 248 -13.16 -8.93 15.03
N ILE A 249 -12.50 -10.08 15.15
CA ILE A 249 -11.04 -10.17 15.07
C ILE A 249 -10.65 -10.52 13.64
N ALA A 250 -10.28 -9.53 12.84
CA ALA A 250 -9.78 -9.75 11.49
C ALA A 250 -8.25 -9.92 11.52
N THR A 251 -7.75 -11.16 11.58
CA THR A 251 -6.32 -11.37 11.46
C THR A 251 -5.87 -11.18 10.00
N THR A 252 -5.08 -10.14 9.75
CA THR A 252 -4.39 -10.00 8.47
C THR A 252 -3.11 -10.79 8.55
N THR A 253 -3.12 -12.00 8.01
CA THR A 253 -1.89 -12.77 7.83
C THR A 253 -1.24 -12.31 6.54
N GLU A 254 0.01 -11.84 6.59
CA GLU A 254 0.76 -11.57 5.37
C GLU A 254 1.40 -12.88 4.87
N MET A 255 0.60 -13.91 4.58
CA MET A 255 1.19 -15.14 4.02
C MET A 255 1.46 -14.93 2.54
N LEU A 256 2.70 -14.60 2.21
CA LEU A 256 3.13 -14.66 0.82
C LEU A 256 3.27 -16.15 0.42
N PRO A 257 2.80 -16.54 -0.78
CA PRO A 257 2.84 -17.92 -1.26
C PRO A 257 4.26 -18.48 -1.39
#